data_AF-A0A526YPC5-F1
#
_entry.id   AF-A0A526YPC5-F1
#
_cell.length_a   1.000
_cell.length_b   1.000
_cell.length_c   1.000
_cell.angle_alpha   90.00
_cell.angle_beta   90.00
_cell.angle_gamma   90.00
#
_symmetry.space_group_name_H-M   'P 1'
#
loop_
_entity.id
_entity.type
_entity.pdbx_description
1 polymer ?
#
loop_
_entity_poly.entity_id
_entity_poly.type
_entity_poly.pdbx_seq_one_letter_code
_entity_poly.pdbx_strand_id
1 'polypeptide(L)' 'MTDADLDAYVDDQLDVARRIEVEAFLSARPEAAARVMSDLRTRDELRLALAGCKGMARPATADAARRLERGLARGR' A
#
# COMPACT_ATOMS: atom_id res chain seq x y z
N MET A 1 -5.52 -0.25 -19.08
CA MET A 1 -4.58 -0.30 -17.96
C MET A 1 -4.12 1.11 -17.68
N THR A 2 -4.32 1.59 -16.46
CA THR A 2 -3.89 2.92 -16.02
C THR A 2 -2.69 2.82 -15.09
N ASP A 3 -1.97 3.92 -14.88
CA ASP A 3 -0.87 3.95 -13.92
C ASP A 3 -1.37 3.69 -12.49
N ALA A 4 -2.57 4.20 -12.16
CA ALA A 4 -3.22 3.94 -10.87
C ALA A 4 -3.55 2.44 -10.65
N ASP A 5 -3.88 1.69 -11.71
CA ASP A 5 -4.07 0.24 -11.59
C ASP A 5 -2.73 -0.47 -11.28
N LEU A 6 -1.62 0.00 -11.84
CA LEU A 6 -0.28 -0.56 -11.58
C LEU A 6 0.20 -0.23 -10.17
N ASP A 7 0.00 1.01 -9.72
CA ASP A 7 0.30 1.43 -8.35
C ASP A 7 -0.53 0.62 -7.34
N ALA A 8 -1.84 0.47 -7.60
CA ALA A 8 -2.71 -0.34 -6.75
C ALA A 8 -2.32 -1.83 -6.76
N TYR A 9 -1.79 -2.36 -7.87
CA TYR A 9 -1.23 -3.72 -7.92
C TYR A 9 0.00 -3.84 -7.03
N VAL A 10 0.94 -2.88 -7.12
CA VAL A 10 2.13 -2.82 -6.27
C VAL A 10 1.74 -2.74 -4.80
N ASP A 11 0.69 -2.02 -4.45
CA ASP A 11 0.23 -1.86 -3.06
C ASP A 11 -0.70 -2.97 -2.55
N ASP A 12 -0.99 -4.00 -3.35
CA ASP A 12 -1.93 -5.09 -3.05
C ASP A 12 -3.36 -4.59 -2.76
N GLN A 13 -3.77 -3.50 -3.40
CA GLN A 13 -5.07 -2.82 -3.23
C GLN A 13 -6.11 -3.16 -4.30
N LEU A 14 -5.81 -4.13 -5.17
CA LEU A 14 -6.73 -4.57 -6.20
C LEU A 14 -7.55 -5.78 -5.76
N ASP A 15 -8.83 -5.78 -6.15
CA ASP A 15 -9.63 -6.99 -6.16
C ASP A 15 -9.07 -8.04 -7.12
N VAL A 16 -9.57 -9.27 -7.00
CA VAL A 16 -9.06 -10.41 -7.79
C VAL A 16 -9.28 -10.21 -9.30
N ALA A 17 -10.43 -9.64 -9.70
CA ALA A 17 -10.75 -9.46 -11.12
C ALA A 17 -9.80 -8.46 -11.79
N ARG A 18 -9.58 -7.30 -11.16
CA ARG A 18 -8.66 -6.28 -11.67
C ARG A 18 -7.21 -6.76 -11.62
N ARG A 19 -6.83 -7.56 -10.63
CA ARG A 19 -5.49 -8.16 -10.56
C ARG A 19 -5.18 -9.07 -11.75
N ILE A 20 -6.14 -9.90 -12.16
CA ILE A 20 -6.00 -10.77 -13.36
C ILE A 20 -5.81 -9.93 -14.63
N GLU A 21 -6.56 -8.84 -14.78
CA GLU A 21 -6.40 -7.92 -15.92
C GLU A 21 -5.00 -7.26 -15.95
N VAL A 22 -4.47 -6.88 -14.78
CA VAL A 22 -3.11 -6.36 -14.64
C VAL A 22 -2.07 -7.40 -15.04
N GLU A 23 -2.19 -8.62 -14.53
CA GLU A 23 -1.24 -9.70 -14.84
C GLU A 23 -1.23 -10.04 -16.33
N ALA A 24 -2.41 -10.09 -16.97
CA ALA A 24 -2.53 -10.25 -18.41
C ALA A 24 -1.83 -9.10 -19.16
N PHE A 25 -2.02 -7.85 -18.75
CA PHE A 25 -1.35 -6.70 -19.34
C PHE A 25 0.18 -6.76 -19.20
N LEU A 26 0.69 -7.14 -18.03
CA LEU A 26 2.11 -7.22 -17.73
C LEU A 26 2.78 -8.38 -18.48
N SER A 27 2.11 -9.53 -18.61
CA SER A 27 2.62 -10.67 -19.38
C SER A 27 2.88 -10.32 -20.85
N ALA A 28 2.08 -9.41 -21.42
CA ALA A 28 2.23 -8.93 -22.78
C ALA A 28 3.24 -7.78 -22.93
N ARG A 29 3.79 -7.23 -21.83
CA ARG A 29 4.64 -6.03 -21.82
C ARG A 29 5.80 -6.18 -20.84
N PRO A 30 6.92 -6.82 -21.26
CA PRO A 30 8.07 -7.06 -20.41
C PRO A 30 8.67 -5.79 -19.79
N GLU A 31 8.66 -4.66 -20.50
CA GLU A 31 9.17 -3.38 -19.99
C GLU A 31 8.29 -2.79 -18.88
N ALA A 32 6.98 -3.00 -18.96
CA ALA A 32 6.07 -2.62 -17.89
C ALA A 32 6.21 -3.55 -16.69
N ALA A 33 6.33 -4.86 -16.93
CA ALA A 33 6.59 -5.84 -15.88
C ALA A 33 7.90 -5.55 -15.13
N ALA A 34 8.99 -5.23 -15.85
CA ALA A 34 10.27 -4.89 -15.24
C ALA A 34 10.17 -3.67 -14.31
N ARG A 35 9.38 -2.64 -14.69
CA ARG A 35 9.12 -1.47 -13.84
C ARG A 35 8.36 -1.86 -12.57
N VAL A 36 7.23 -2.58 -12.71
CA VAL A 36 6.45 -3.08 -11.57
C VAL A 36 7.29 -3.94 -10.62
N MET A 37 8.19 -4.79 -11.15
CA MET A 37 9.10 -5.58 -10.32
C MET A 37 10.11 -4.73 -9.53
N SER A 38 10.57 -3.62 -10.12
CA SER A 38 11.40 -2.64 -9.40
C SER A 38 10.63 -1.99 -8.25
N ASP A 39 9.37 -1.61 -8.49
CA ASP A 39 8.53 -0.95 -7.49
C ASP A 39 8.17 -1.90 -6.34
N LEU A 40 7.86 -3.17 -6.66
CA LEU A 40 7.67 -4.23 -5.67
C LEU A 40 8.92 -4.43 -4.80
N ARG A 41 10.11 -4.44 -5.41
CA ARG A 41 11.38 -4.51 -4.67
C ARG A 41 11.52 -3.33 -3.71
N THR A 42 11.29 -2.10 -4.18
CA THR A 42 11.36 -0.91 -3.32
C THR A 42 10.36 -0.98 -2.17
N ARG A 43 9.12 -1.39 -2.43
CA ARG A 43 8.09 -1.60 -1.40
C ARG A 43 8.54 -2.62 -0.36
N ASP A 44 9.14 -3.73 -0.79
CA ASP A 44 9.57 -4.79 0.12
C ASP A 44 10.81 -4.38 0.93
N GLU A 45 11.74 -3.62 0.34
CA GLU A 45 12.87 -2.99 1.05
C GLU A 45 12.39 -2.01 2.13
N LEU A 46 11.39 -1.18 1.80
CA LEU A 46 10.76 -0.28 2.77
C LEU A 46 10.09 -1.05 3.90
N ARG A 47 9.31 -2.10 3.57
CA ARG A 47 8.68 -2.95 4.58
C ARG A 47 9.71 -3.60 5.48
N LEU A 48 10.82 -4.09 4.94
CA LEU A 48 11.91 -4.68 5.72
C LEU A 48 12.56 -3.63 6.64
N ALA A 49 12.93 -2.47 6.10
CA ALA A 49 13.56 -1.40 6.86
C ALA A 49 12.67 -0.90 8.02
N LEU A 50 11.35 -0.84 7.81
CA LEU A 50 10.39 -0.39 8.81
C LEU A 50 9.82 -1.51 9.69
N ALA A 51 10.11 -2.78 9.42
CA ALA A 51 9.54 -3.92 10.17
C ALA A 51 9.86 -3.84 11.69
N GLY A 52 11.02 -3.29 12.05
CA GLY A 52 11.45 -3.06 13.44
C GLY A 52 10.93 -1.76 14.07
N CYS A 53 10.30 -0.87 13.30
CA CYS A 53 9.78 0.41 13.78
C CYS A 53 8.37 0.32 14.40
N LYS A 54 7.86 -0.90 14.64
CA LYS A 54 6.61 -1.15 15.36
C LYS A 54 6.67 -0.53 16.76
N GLY A 55 6.16 0.69 16.90
CA GLY A 55 6.10 1.40 18.19
C GLY A 55 6.57 2.84 18.17
N MET A 56 7.02 3.39 17.04
CA MET A 56 7.49 4.79 16.97
C MET A 56 6.37 5.84 17.06
N ALA A 57 5.11 5.44 17.30
CA ALA A 57 4.06 6.39 17.62
C ALA A 57 4.42 7.04 18.95
N ARG A 58 4.82 8.32 18.92
CA ARG A 58 5.01 9.10 20.15
C ARG A 58 3.74 8.95 20.99
N PRO A 59 3.84 8.66 22.30
CA PRO A 59 2.67 8.48 23.16
C PRO A 59 1.65 9.61 23.03
N ALA A 60 2.13 10.85 22.85
CA ALA A 60 1.31 12.03 22.59
C ALA A 60 0.42 11.91 21.32
N THR A 61 0.95 11.34 20.23
CA THR A 61 0.20 11.12 18.99
C THR A 61 -0.86 10.05 19.18
N ALA A 62 -0.54 8.96 19.90
CA ALA A 62 -1.51 7.92 20.25
C ALA A 62 -2.65 8.46 21.13
N ASP A 63 -2.34 9.32 22.10
CA ASP A 63 -3.34 9.98 22.94
C ASP A 63 -4.22 10.96 22.17
N ALA A 64 -3.64 11.73 21.24
CA ALA A 64 -4.38 12.61 20.35
C ALA A 64 -5.36 11.82 19.46
N ALA A 65 -4.90 10.72 18.85
CA ALA A 65 -5.74 9.83 18.06
C ALA A 65 -6.90 9.24 18.88
N ARG A 66 -6.63 8.74 20.08
CA ARG A 66 -7.68 8.26 21.01
C ARG A 66 -8.69 9.34 21.39
N ARG A 67 -8.24 10.59 21.56
CA ARG A 67 -9.14 11.73 21.84
C ARG A 67 -10.03 12.02 20.63
N LEU A 68 -9.48 12.00 19.42
CA LEU A 68 -10.21 12.20 18.18
C LEU A 68 -11.26 11.10 17.95
N GLU A 69 -10.88 9.83 18.08
CA GLU A 69 -11.80 8.69 17.95
C GLU A 69 -13.00 8.81 18.90
N ARG A 70 -12.76 9.16 20.16
CA ARG A 70 -13.85 9.38 21.13
C ARG A 70 -14.73 10.59 20.79
N GLY A 71 -14.18 11.62 20.18
CA GLY A 71 -14.95 12.77 19.70
C GLY A 71 -15.87 12.38 18.54
N LEU A 72 -15.34 11.65 17.56
CA LEU A 72 -16.08 11.18 16.39
C LEU A 72 -17.17 10.17 16.76
N ALA A 73 -16.92 9.29 17.74
CA ALA A 73 -17.90 8.29 18.19
C ALA A 73 -19.09 8.89 18.95
N ARG A 74 -18.94 10.08 19.57
CA ARG A 74 -20.04 10.77 20.29
C ARG A 74 -20.89 11.66 19.40
N GLY A 75 -20.43 11.94 18.19
CA GLY A 75 -21.13 12.77 17.19
C GLY A 75 -21.91 11.96 16.15
N ARG A 76 -22.06 10.65 16.35
CA ARG A 76 -22.94 9.75 15.57
C ARG A 76 -24.11 9.31 16.43
#